data_AF-A0A4V6I0C6-F1
#
_entry.id   AF-A0A4V6I0C6-F1
#
_cell.length_a   1.000
_cell.length_b   1.000
_cell.length_c   1.000
_cell.angle_alpha   90.00
_cell.angle_beta   90.00
_cell.angle_gamma   90.00
#
_symmetry.space_group_name_H-M   'P 1'
#
loop_
_entity.id
_entity.type
_entity.pdbx_description
1 polymer ?
#
loop_
_entity_poly.entity_id
_entity_poly.type
_entity_poly.pdbx_seq_one_letter_code
_entity_poly.pdbx_strand_id
1 'polypeptide(L)' 'MRTKKLQKNESIAVAIKHEKNTLEAKREMVKIGMATSLFLTSTSALFMDNKTAKAVHIGAGIALVGFCLWHASLYPKS' A
#
# COMPACT_ATOMS: atom_id res chain seq x y z
N MET A 1 11.69 -20.26 38.33
CA MET A 1 11.54 -18.79 38.50
C MET A 1 12.06 -18.10 37.25
N ARG A 2 11.19 -17.79 36.27
CA ARG A 2 11.58 -17.14 35.00
C ARG A 2 12.03 -15.70 35.32
N THR A 3 13.27 -15.35 34.99
CA THR A 3 13.81 -14.03 35.34
C THR A 3 13.10 -12.95 34.52
N LYS A 4 12.74 -11.81 35.14
CA LYS A 4 11.98 -10.72 34.48
C LYS A 4 12.64 -10.21 33.18
N LYS A 5 13.96 -10.39 33.03
CA LYS A 5 14.75 -10.06 31.83
C LYS A 5 14.37 -10.91 30.61
N LEU A 6 14.05 -12.20 30.83
CA LEU A 6 13.63 -13.18 29.82
C LEU A 6 12.14 -13.08 29.43
N GLN A 7 11.34 -12.32 30.17
CA GLN A 7 9.98 -11.97 29.75
C GLN A 7 9.96 -10.70 28.90
N LYS A 8 10.78 -9.70 29.27
CA LYS A 8 10.85 -8.42 28.57
C LYS A 8 11.37 -8.57 27.12
N ASN A 9 12.34 -9.44 26.88
CA ASN A 9 12.87 -9.69 25.54
C ASN A 9 11.89 -10.47 24.64
N GLU A 10 11.12 -11.43 25.18
CA GLU A 10 10.05 -12.09 24.44
C GLU A 10 8.92 -11.11 24.09
N SER A 11 8.53 -10.23 25.02
CA SER A 11 7.53 -9.19 24.73
C SER A 11 7.99 -8.20 23.64
N ILE A 12 9.28 -7.81 23.65
CA ILE A 12 9.85 -6.94 22.61
C ILE A 12 9.90 -7.67 21.26
N ALA A 13 10.26 -8.95 21.23
CA ALA A 13 10.30 -9.75 20.01
C ALA A 13 8.90 -9.93 19.40
N VAL A 14 7.87 -10.16 20.24
CA VAL A 14 6.47 -10.26 19.81
C VAL A 14 5.97 -8.92 19.25
N ALA A 15 6.30 -7.79 19.89
CA ALA A 15 5.91 -6.47 19.42
C ALA A 15 6.53 -6.12 18.06
N ILE A 16 7.83 -6.38 17.88
CA ILE A 16 8.53 -6.16 16.60
C ILE A 16 7.97 -7.08 15.51
N LYS A 17 7.65 -8.34 15.85
CA LYS A 17 7.07 -9.28 14.90
C LYS A 17 5.67 -8.86 14.46
N HIS A 18 4.86 -8.33 15.37
CA HIS A 18 3.53 -7.79 15.04
C HIS A 18 3.62 -6.54 14.16
N GLU A 19 4.55 -5.64 14.46
CA GLU A 19 4.83 -4.45 13.66
C GLU A 19 5.26 -4.81 12.22
N LYS A 20 6.22 -5.73 12.07
CA LYS A 20 6.68 -6.20 10.75
C LYS A 20 5.54 -6.80 9.92
N ASN A 21 4.70 -7.63 10.53
CA ASN A 21 3.57 -8.25 9.84
C ASN A 21 2.56 -7.18 9.36
N THR A 22 2.33 -6.13 10.15
CA THR A 22 1.46 -5.02 9.73
C THR A 22 2.04 -4.18 8.59
N LEU A 23 3.36 -4.01 8.51
CA LEU A 23 4.01 -3.31 7.40
C LEU A 23 3.98 -4.12 6.10
N GLU A 24 4.20 -5.43 6.19
CA GLU A 24 4.09 -6.34 5.04
C GLU A 24 2.66 -6.39 4.49
N ALA A 25 1.66 -6.54 5.35
CA ALA A 25 0.25 -6.50 4.96
C ALA A 25 -0.11 -5.18 4.27
N LYS A 26 0.35 -4.04 4.79
CA LYS A 26 0.13 -2.73 4.14
C LYS A 26 0.80 -2.65 2.77
N ARG A 27 1.99 -3.22 2.58
CA ARG A 27 2.66 -3.27 1.27
C ARG A 27 1.90 -4.12 0.26
N GLU A 28 1.36 -5.26 0.68
CA GLU A 28 0.53 -6.12 -0.19
C GLU A 28 -0.75 -5.41 -0.62
N MET A 29 -1.47 -4.79 0.31
CA MET A 29 -2.67 -4.01 -0.01
C MET A 29 -2.39 -2.89 -1.00
N VAL A 30 -1.24 -2.21 -0.86
CA VAL A 30 -0.84 -1.13 -1.77
C VAL A 30 -0.48 -1.67 -3.15
N LYS A 31 0.17 -2.84 -3.25
CA LYS A 31 0.43 -3.48 -4.55
C LYS A 31 -0.87 -3.82 -5.28
N ILE A 32 -1.85 -4.35 -4.57
CA ILE A 32 -3.18 -4.64 -5.11
C ILE A 32 -3.85 -3.33 -5.55
N GLY A 33 -3.81 -2.29 -4.71
CA GLY A 33 -4.36 -0.96 -5.03
C GLY A 33 -3.71 -0.27 -6.23
N MET A 34 -2.40 -0.42 -6.40
CA MET A 34 -1.68 0.06 -7.59
C MET A 34 -2.12 -0.70 -8.84
N ALA A 35 -2.20 -2.03 -8.78
CA ALA A 35 -2.63 -2.86 -9.91
C ALA A 35 -4.07 -2.56 -10.33
N THR A 36 -4.99 -2.41 -9.37
CA THR A 36 -6.39 -2.08 -9.65
C THR A 36 -6.54 -0.69 -10.25
N SER A 37 -5.86 0.31 -9.70
CA SER A 37 -5.89 1.68 -10.23
C SER A 37 -5.30 1.75 -11.64
N LEU A 38 -4.24 0.98 -11.91
CA LEU A 38 -3.62 0.88 -13.22
C LEU A 38 -4.55 0.18 -14.22
N PHE A 39 -5.24 -0.89 -13.81
CA PHE A 39 -6.25 -1.53 -14.63
C PHE A 39 -7.42 -0.58 -14.96
N LEU A 40 -7.90 0.18 -13.98
CA LEU A 40 -8.97 1.17 -14.16
C LEU A 40 -8.55 2.33 -15.07
N THR A 41 -7.33 2.83 -14.92
CA THR A 41 -6.79 3.90 -15.77
C THR A 41 -6.56 3.42 -17.20
N SER A 42 -6.12 2.16 -17.37
CA SER A 42 -5.86 1.56 -18.69
C SER A 42 -7.16 1.26 -19.43
N THR A 43 -8.17 0.70 -18.74
CA THR A 43 -9.49 0.42 -19.34
C THR A 43 -10.23 1.70 -19.69
N SER A 44 -10.15 2.74 -18.85
CA SER A 44 -10.72 4.05 -19.18
C SER A 44 -9.98 4.77 -20.32
N ALA A 45 -8.68 4.53 -20.50
CA ALA A 45 -7.92 5.09 -21.62
C ALA A 45 -8.39 4.58 -22.99
N LEU A 46 -8.86 3.33 -23.05
CA LEU A 46 -9.37 2.72 -24.28
C LEU A 46 -10.76 3.25 -24.69
N PHE A 47 -11.46 3.97 -23.81
CA PHE A 47 -12.80 4.51 -24.03
C PHE A 47 -12.86 6.05 -23.95
N MET A 48 -11.81 6.74 -24.42
CA MET A 48 -11.62 8.21 -24.27
C MET A 48 -12.51 9.10 -25.17
N ASP A 49 -13.45 8.53 -25.92
CA ASP A 49 -14.28 9.29 -26.88
C ASP A 49 -15.33 10.21 -26.21
N ASN A 50 -15.62 9.99 -24.92
CA ASN A 50 -16.67 10.73 -24.22
C ASN A 50 -16.12 11.56 -23.04
N LYS A 51 -16.73 12.72 -22.75
CA LYS A 51 -16.27 13.65 -21.70
C LYS A 51 -16.23 13.00 -20.30
N THR A 52 -17.18 12.11 -20.02
CA THR A 52 -17.24 11.34 -18.76
C THR A 52 -16.07 10.39 -18.62
N ALA A 53 -15.68 9.69 -19.69
CA ALA A 53 -14.55 8.76 -19.66
C ALA A 53 -13.21 9.50 -19.43
N LYS A 54 -13.05 10.69 -20.01
CA LYS A 54 -11.92 11.58 -19.69
C LYS A 54 -11.85 11.93 -18.20
N ALA A 55 -12.97 12.30 -17.59
CA ALA A 55 -13.01 12.61 -16.16
C ALA A 55 -12.63 11.39 -15.30
N VAL A 56 -13.13 10.21 -15.65
CA VAL A 56 -12.80 8.95 -14.97
C VAL A 56 -11.31 8.60 -15.13
N HIS A 57 -10.74 8.77 -16.32
CA HIS A 57 -9.31 8.52 -16.56
C HIS A 57 -8.42 9.45 -15.72
N ILE A 58 -8.76 10.73 -15.65
CA ILE A 58 -8.04 11.70 -14.83
C ILE A 58 -8.17 11.34 -13.34
N GLY A 59 -9.37 10.99 -12.87
CA GLY A 59 -9.60 10.57 -11.49
C GLY A 59 -8.82 9.30 -11.12
N ALA A 60 -8.85 8.29 -12.00
CA ALA A 60 -8.08 7.06 -11.83
C ALA A 60 -6.57 7.31 -11.84
N GLY A 61 -6.09 8.22 -12.70
CA GLY A 61 -4.70 8.64 -12.74
C GLY A 61 -4.24 9.33 -11.45
N ILE A 62 -5.04 10.25 -10.90
CA ILE A 62 -4.73 10.90 -9.61
C ILE A 62 -4.69 9.86 -8.49
N ALA A 63 -5.64 8.91 -8.46
CA ALA A 63 -5.64 7.82 -7.49
C ALA A 63 -4.39 6.95 -7.61
N LEU A 64 -3.99 6.59 -8.84
CA LEU A 64 -2.79 5.80 -9.12
C LEU A 64 -1.51 6.52 -8.62
N VAL A 65 -1.37 7.81 -8.88
CA VAL A 65 -0.24 8.61 -8.38
C VAL A 65 -0.23 8.64 -6.86
N GLY A 66 -1.40 8.80 -6.22
CA GLY A 66 -1.54 8.72 -4.76
C GLY A 66 -1.11 7.37 -4.20
N PHE A 67 -1.51 6.27 -4.83
CA PHE A 67 -1.08 4.92 -4.45
C PHE A 67 0.44 4.71 -4.64
N CYS A 68 1.04 5.25 -5.70
CA CYS A 68 2.48 5.21 -5.91
C CYS A 68 3.25 6.00 -4.83
N LEU A 69 2.76 7.19 -4.45
CA LEU A 69 3.35 7.98 -3.38
C LEU A 69 3.22 7.29 -2.01
N TRP A 70 2.06 6.71 -1.73
CA TRP A 70 1.84 5.91 -0.52
C TRP A 70 2.77 4.68 -0.53
N HIS A 71 2.91 3.99 -1.67
CA HIS A 71 3.84 2.87 -1.82
C HIS A 71 5.29 3.28 -1.50
N ALA A 72 5.74 4.43 -2.02
CA ALA A 72 7.07 4.96 -1.74
C ALA A 72 7.26 5.33 -0.25
N SER A 73 6.22 5.82 0.42
CA SER A 73 6.29 6.17 1.84
C SER A 73 6.37 4.95 2.78
N LEU A 74 5.94 3.76 2.33
CA LEU A 74 5.99 2.52 3.12
C LEU A 74 7.33 1.77 3.00
N TYR A 75 8.17 2.19 2.07
CA TYR A 75 9.56 1.74 2.00
C TYR A 75 10.43 2.67 2.84
N PRO A 76 11.31 2.14 3.71
CA PRO A 76 12.27 2.97 4.42
C PRO A 76 13.13 3.67 3.36
N LYS A 77 13.18 5.01 3.40
CA LYS A 77 14.21 5.75 2.65
C LYS A 77 15.56 5.31 3.20
N SER A 78 16.36 4.68 2.36
CA SER A 78 17.74 4.29 2.69
C SER A 78 18.58 5.51 2.99
#